data_AF-A0A370IEC3-F1
#
_entry.id   AF-A0A370IEC3-F1
#
_cell.length_a   1.000
_cell.length_b   1.000
_cell.length_c   1.000
_cell.angle_alpha   90.00
_cell.angle_beta   90.00
_cell.angle_gamma   90.00
#
_symmetry.space_group_name_H-M   'P 1'
#
loop_
_entity.id
_entity.type
_entity.pdbx_description
1 polymer ?
#
loop_
_entity_poly.entity_id
_entity_poly.type
_entity_poly.pdbx_seq_one_letter_code
_entity_poly.pdbx_strand_id
1 'polypeptide(L)'
;MIDREGQLLKHAAAAERIWFQRFWAGLDESECDGYSRRDEGTFAVADGESLADVIAEFERASQRSREIASRFALDDTVDIAREGTVSMRWTLLAMSEEFARHAGHGDILREQIIAATP
;
A
#
# COMPACT_ATOMS: atom_id res chain seq x y z
N MET A 1 -20.46 2.29 7.95
CA MET A 1 -19.46 3.36 8.18
C MET A 1 -18.13 2.64 8.12
N ILE A 2 -17.37 2.80 7.03
CA ILE A 2 -16.03 2.22 6.98
C ILE A 2 -15.23 2.89 8.09
N ASP A 3 -14.74 2.07 9.00
CA ASP A 3 -13.91 2.47 10.13
C ASP A 3 -12.51 2.91 9.67
N ARG A 4 -11.64 3.19 10.64
CA ARG A 4 -10.25 3.55 10.38
C ARG A 4 -9.44 2.40 9.74
N GLU A 5 -9.91 1.16 9.78
CA GLU A 5 -9.19 0.01 9.21
C GLU A 5 -9.21 0.04 7.68
N GLY A 6 -10.35 0.42 7.08
CA GLY A 6 -10.43 0.62 5.63
C GLY A 6 -9.48 1.70 5.11
N GLN A 7 -9.17 2.72 5.92
CA GLN A 7 -8.21 3.77 5.55
C GLN A 7 -6.77 3.25 5.50
N LEU A 8 -6.42 2.28 6.36
CA LEU A 8 -5.09 1.65 6.36
C LEU A 8 -4.90 0.75 5.13
N LEU A 9 -5.92 -0.03 4.76
CA LEU A 9 -5.87 -0.85 3.54
C LEU A 9 -5.83 0.01 2.27
N LYS A 10 -6.56 1.14 2.23
CA LYS A 10 -6.44 2.13 1.15
C LYS A 10 -5.02 2.66 1.03
N HIS A 11 -4.43 3.02 2.16
CA HIS A 11 -3.06 3.51 2.18
C HIS A 11 -2.08 2.43 1.72
N ALA A 12 -2.26 1.18 2.15
CA ALA A 12 -1.46 0.05 1.69
C ALA A 12 -1.57 -0.15 0.16
N ALA A 13 -2.77 -0.07 -0.40
CA ALA A 13 -2.98 -0.16 -1.85
C ALA A 13 -2.30 1.00 -2.60
N ALA A 14 -2.36 2.22 -2.08
CA ALA A 14 -1.65 3.36 -2.67
C ALA A 14 -0.13 3.22 -2.56
N ALA A 15 0.39 2.69 -1.44
CA ALA A 15 1.81 2.41 -1.24
C ALA A 15 2.34 1.39 -2.26
N GLU A 16 1.58 0.31 -2.52
CA GLU A 16 1.87 -0.67 -3.58
C GLU A 16 2.04 0.02 -4.95
N ARG A 17 1.12 0.91 -5.31
CA ARG A 17 1.20 1.66 -6.58
C ARG A 17 2.39 2.60 -6.63
N ILE A 18 2.64 3.34 -5.55
CA ILE A 18 3.75 4.31 -5.51
C ILE A 18 5.08 3.59 -5.66
N TRP A 19 5.32 2.52 -4.89
CA TRP A 19 6.60 1.82 -4.94
C TRP A 19 6.77 1.03 -6.23
N PHE A 20 5.80 0.20 -6.60
CA PHE A 20 6.00 -0.72 -7.73
C PHE A 20 5.62 -0.09 -9.06
N GLN A 21 4.51 0.63 -9.15
CA GLN A 21 4.05 1.17 -10.44
C GLN A 21 4.76 2.47 -10.80
N ARG A 22 4.78 3.46 -9.89
CA ARG A 22 5.42 4.75 -10.17
C ARG A 22 6.94 4.63 -10.21
N PHE A 23 7.56 3.98 -9.22
CA PHE A 23 9.03 3.95 -9.15
C PHE A 23 9.65 2.79 -9.91
N TRP A 24 9.31 1.53 -9.58
CA TRP A 24 9.96 0.39 -10.23
C TRP A 24 9.58 0.21 -11.70
N ALA A 25 8.30 0.41 -12.05
CA ALA A 25 7.85 0.34 -13.44
C ALA A 25 7.93 1.69 -14.17
N GLY A 26 8.25 2.78 -13.48
CA GLY A 26 8.40 4.12 -14.09
C GLY A 26 7.11 4.69 -14.69
N LEU A 27 5.95 4.20 -14.27
CA LEU A 27 4.66 4.61 -14.83
C LEU A 27 4.28 6.02 -14.42
N ASP A 28 3.59 6.74 -15.31
CA ASP A 28 2.89 7.97 -14.96
C ASP A 28 1.67 7.72 -14.07
N GLU A 29 1.22 8.74 -13.34
CA GLU A 29 0.07 8.61 -12.43
C GLU A 29 -1.19 8.12 -13.17
N SER A 30 -1.39 8.58 -14.41
CA SER A 30 -2.52 8.18 -15.26
C SER A 30 -2.45 6.73 -15.75
N GLU A 31 -1.29 6.08 -15.63
CA GLU A 31 -1.06 4.69 -16.06
C GLU A 31 -1.15 3.70 -14.88
N CYS A 32 -1.19 4.22 -13.65
CA CYS A 32 -1.43 3.42 -12.46
C CYS A 32 -2.87 2.93 -12.41
N ASP A 33 -3.08 1.76 -11.82
CA ASP A 33 -4.40 1.14 -11.65
C ASP A 33 -5.21 1.70 -10.46
N GLY A 34 -4.92 2.94 -10.05
CA GLY A 34 -5.61 3.64 -8.96
C GLY A 34 -4.77 4.76 -8.36
N TYR A 35 -5.19 5.27 -7.20
CA TYR A 35 -4.56 6.42 -6.58
C TYR A 35 -3.10 6.15 -6.21
N SER A 36 -2.18 6.94 -6.77
CA SER A 36 -0.73 6.74 -6.60
C SER A 36 0.01 8.05 -6.31
N ARG A 37 -0.67 9.04 -5.73
CA ARG A 37 -0.01 10.25 -5.25
C ARG A 37 0.51 10.03 -3.84
N ARG A 38 1.70 10.56 -3.56
CA ARG A 38 2.35 10.50 -2.26
C ARG A 38 1.89 11.67 -1.38
N ASP A 39 0.61 11.69 -1.05
CA ASP A 39 -0.03 12.71 -0.21
C ASP A 39 -1.12 12.10 0.71
N GLU A 40 -1.86 12.95 1.39
CA GLU A 40 -2.91 12.53 2.34
C GLU A 40 -4.06 11.76 1.68
N GLY A 41 -4.25 11.90 0.36
CA GLY A 41 -5.28 11.18 -0.38
C GLY A 41 -5.11 9.66 -0.37
N THR A 42 -3.93 9.17 0.01
CA THR A 42 -3.68 7.73 0.19
C THR A 42 -4.58 7.06 1.23
N PHE A 43 -5.13 7.82 2.19
CA PHE A 43 -6.05 7.30 3.21
C PHE A 43 -7.53 7.46 2.85
N ALA A 44 -7.84 8.05 1.69
CA ALA A 44 -9.21 8.38 1.33
C ALA A 44 -9.99 7.12 0.91
N VAL A 45 -11.06 6.84 1.65
CA VAL A 45 -12.10 5.87 1.29
C VAL A 45 -13.27 6.65 0.69
N ALA A 46 -13.76 6.24 -0.48
CA ALA A 46 -14.83 6.96 -1.16
C ALA A 46 -16.19 6.71 -0.50
N ASP A 47 -17.11 7.67 -0.62
CA ASP A 47 -18.49 7.50 -0.17
C ASP A 47 -19.14 6.31 -0.89
N GLY A 48 -19.66 5.35 -0.12
CA GLY A 48 -20.34 4.17 -0.65
C GLY A 48 -19.43 3.00 -1.03
N GLU A 49 -18.11 3.15 -0.91
CA GLU A 49 -17.19 2.02 -1.00
C GLU A 49 -17.45 1.04 0.15
N SER A 50 -17.37 -0.27 -0.10
CA SER A 50 -17.49 -1.29 0.94
C SER A 50 -16.10 -1.79 1.37
N LEU A 51 -16.00 -2.39 2.56
CA LEU A 51 -14.74 -3.00 3.01
C LEU A 51 -14.25 -4.08 2.03
N ALA A 52 -15.18 -4.84 1.43
CA ALA A 52 -14.83 -5.84 0.42
C ALA A 52 -14.21 -5.20 -0.83
N ASP A 53 -14.67 -4.01 -1.23
CA ASP A 53 -14.08 -3.28 -2.36
C ASP A 53 -12.66 -2.81 -2.05
N VAL A 54 -12.44 -2.30 -0.83
CA VAL A 54 -11.11 -1.86 -0.35
C VAL A 54 -10.13 -3.04 -0.27
N ILE A 55 -10.57 -4.19 0.25
CA ILE A 55 -9.74 -5.40 0.28
C ILE A 55 -9.40 -5.85 -1.13
N ALA A 56 -10.40 -5.92 -2.01
CA ALA A 56 -10.18 -6.34 -3.40
C ALA A 56 -9.27 -5.37 -4.15
N GLU A 57 -9.31 -4.08 -3.83
CA GLU A 57 -8.37 -3.09 -4.36
C GLU A 57 -6.94 -3.36 -3.92
N PHE A 58 -6.72 -3.56 -2.62
CA PHE A 58 -5.41 -3.89 -2.08
C PHE A 58 -4.85 -5.15 -2.72
N GLU A 59 -5.64 -6.22 -2.82
CA GLU A 59 -5.23 -7.48 -3.44
C GLU A 59 -4.82 -7.30 -4.91
N ARG A 60 -5.57 -6.51 -5.69
CA ARG A 60 -5.22 -6.18 -7.08
C ARG A 60 -3.91 -5.40 -7.17
N ALA A 61 -3.73 -4.38 -6.33
CA ALA A 61 -2.52 -3.58 -6.29
C ALA A 61 -1.30 -4.45 -5.94
N SER A 62 -1.39 -5.28 -4.90
CA SER A 62 -0.33 -6.22 -4.51
C SER A 62 -0.03 -7.27 -5.59
N GLN A 63 -1.04 -7.73 -6.33
CA GLN A 63 -0.81 -8.66 -7.44
C GLN A 63 0.02 -8.00 -8.55
N ARG A 64 -0.33 -6.77 -8.93
CA ARG A 64 0.44 -6.00 -9.91
C ARG A 64 1.86 -5.70 -9.42
N SER A 65 2.03 -5.40 -8.12
CA SER A 65 3.34 -5.24 -7.51
C SER A 65 4.21 -6.49 -7.66
N ARG A 66 3.66 -7.68 -7.40
CA ARG A 66 4.38 -8.96 -7.59
C ARG A 66 4.80 -9.17 -9.04
N GLU A 67 3.93 -8.85 -9.99
CA GLU A 67 4.24 -8.95 -11.43
C GLU A 67 5.36 -8.00 -11.85
N ILE A 68 5.37 -6.78 -11.32
CA ILE A 68 6.44 -5.81 -11.57
C ILE A 68 7.73 -6.27 -10.91
N ALA A 69 7.70 -6.62 -9.62
CA ALA A 69 8.86 -7.05 -8.86
C ALA A 69 9.56 -8.27 -9.49
N SER A 70 8.79 -9.19 -10.09
CA SER A 70 9.32 -10.38 -10.77
C SER A 70 10.24 -10.08 -11.97
N ARG A 71 10.25 -8.84 -12.47
CA ARG A 71 11.08 -8.40 -13.60
C ARG A 71 12.49 -7.97 -13.19
N PHE A 72 12.75 -7.86 -11.88
CA PHE A 72 13.99 -7.34 -11.32
C PHE A 72 14.68 -8.37 -10.43
N ALA A 73 16.01 -8.32 -10.40
CA ALA A 73 16.80 -8.97 -9.37
C ALA A 73 16.72 -8.19 -8.05
N LEU A 74 16.97 -8.87 -6.93
CA LEU A 74 16.92 -8.24 -5.60
C LEU A 74 17.92 -7.10 -5.41
N ASP A 75 19.04 -7.15 -6.15
CA ASP A 75 20.11 -6.16 -6.05
C ASP A 75 20.03 -5.10 -7.17
N ASP A 76 19.03 -5.18 -8.05
CA ASP A 76 18.71 -4.07 -8.96
C ASP A 76 18.31 -2.84 -8.13
N THR A 77 18.61 -1.65 -8.65
CA THR A 77 18.40 -0.38 -7.96
C THR A 77 17.66 0.64 -8.81
N VAL A 78 16.93 1.53 -8.15
CA VAL A 78 16.30 2.71 -8.75
C VAL A 78 16.62 3.95 -7.91
N ASP A 79 16.83 5.07 -8.59
CA ASP A 79 17.00 6.37 -7.94
C ASP A 79 15.63 7.04 -7.76
N ILE A 80 15.25 7.25 -6.50
CA ILE A 80 13.96 7.85 -6.15
C ILE A 80 14.20 9.20 -5.49
N ALA A 81 13.53 10.22 -6.02
CA ALA A 81 13.53 11.55 -5.42
C ALA A 81 13.08 11.46 -3.95
N ARG A 82 13.90 12.00 -3.04
CA ARG A 82 13.75 12.02 -1.57
C ARG A 82 14.14 10.73 -0.82
N GLU A 83 14.29 9.60 -1.50
CA GLU A 83 14.72 8.33 -0.87
C GLU A 83 16.16 7.92 -1.24
N GLY A 84 16.72 8.50 -2.31
CA GLY A 84 18.03 8.12 -2.84
C GLY A 84 17.97 6.84 -3.66
N THR A 85 19.12 6.19 -3.80
CA THR A 85 19.23 4.90 -4.50
C THR A 85 18.76 3.78 -3.57
N VAL A 86 17.71 3.07 -3.97
CA VAL A 86 17.17 1.93 -3.22
C VAL A 86 17.21 0.67 -4.07
N SER A 87 17.43 -0.48 -3.44
CA SER A 87 17.37 -1.78 -4.12
C SER A 87 15.99 -2.41 -4.06
N MET A 88 15.69 -3.35 -4.96
CA MET A 88 14.44 -4.12 -4.93
C MET A 88 14.28 -4.84 -3.58
N ARG A 89 15.38 -5.38 -3.06
CA ARG A 89 15.45 -5.96 -1.71
C ARG A 89 15.02 -4.97 -0.64
N TRP A 90 15.55 -3.74 -0.69
CA TRP A 90 15.19 -2.71 0.27
C TRP A 90 13.72 -2.34 0.15
N THR A 91 13.19 -2.17 -1.07
CA THR A 91 11.76 -1.85 -1.28
C THR A 91 10.85 -2.95 -0.73
N LEU A 92 11.14 -4.22 -1.00
CA LEU A 92 10.34 -5.33 -0.49
C LEU A 92 10.37 -5.40 1.05
N LEU A 93 11.53 -5.13 1.66
CA LEU A 93 11.65 -5.07 3.11
C LEU A 93 10.86 -3.90 3.69
N ALA A 94 10.97 -2.71 3.09
CA ALA A 94 10.22 -1.52 3.52
C ALA A 94 8.71 -1.74 3.43
N MET A 95 8.21 -2.36 2.36
CA MET A 95 6.80 -2.71 2.21
C MET A 95 6.34 -3.73 3.25
N SER A 96 7.18 -4.72 3.57
CA SER A 96 6.87 -5.72 4.60
C SER A 96 6.78 -5.07 5.99
N GLU A 97 7.69 -4.15 6.32
CA GLU A 97 7.66 -3.39 7.57
C GLU A 97 6.41 -2.51 7.66
N GLU A 98 6.08 -1.79 6.59
CA GLU A 98 4.90 -0.92 6.50
C GLU A 98 3.60 -1.69 6.80
N PHE A 99 3.44 -2.86 6.17
CA PHE A 99 2.27 -3.70 6.38
C PHE A 99 2.23 -4.33 7.77
N ALA A 100 3.37 -4.79 8.30
CA ALA A 100 3.43 -5.31 9.65
C ALA A 100 3.05 -4.24 10.69
N ARG A 101 3.53 -3.01 10.51
CA ARG A 101 3.22 -1.88 11.39
C ARG A 101 1.73 -1.53 11.37
N HIS A 102 1.12 -1.48 10.18
CA HIS A 102 -0.31 -1.19 10.06
C HIS A 102 -1.20 -2.34 10.56
N ALA A 103 -0.83 -3.59 10.31
CA ALA A 103 -1.53 -4.75 10.86
C ALA A 103 -1.51 -4.73 12.39
N GLY A 104 -0.36 -4.44 12.99
CA GLY A 104 -0.26 -4.28 14.45
C GLY A 104 -1.12 -3.15 15.01
N HIS A 105 -1.23 -2.01 14.31
CA HIS A 105 -2.16 -0.95 14.71
C HIS A 105 -3.63 -1.39 14.60
N GLY A 106 -3.99 -2.13 13.55
CA GLY A 106 -5.32 -2.71 13.38
C GLY A 106 -5.67 -3.68 14.50
N ASP A 107 -4.75 -4.56 14.89
CA ASP A 107 -4.96 -5.50 15.99
C ASP A 107 -5.24 -4.79 17.32
N ILE A 108 -4.49 -3.74 17.65
CA ILE A 108 -4.74 -2.94 18.86
C ILE A 108 -6.15 -2.32 18.83
N LEU A 109 -6.56 -1.74 17.68
CA LEU A 109 -7.89 -1.15 17.55
C LEU A 109 -8.99 -2.21 17.69
N ARG A 110 -8.82 -3.36 17.05
CA ARG A 110 -9.73 -4.50 17.17
C ARG A 110 -9.86 -4.96 18.63
N GLU A 111 -8.75 -5.12 19.34
CA GLU A 111 -8.74 -5.51 20.76
C GLU A 111 -9.49 -4.48 21.62
N GLN A 112 -9.30 -3.18 21.38
CA GLN A 112 -10.01 -2.12 22.08
C GLN A 112 -11.53 -2.14 21.82
N ILE A 113 -11.95 -2.38 20.58
CA ILE A 113 -13.38 -2.47 20.21
C ILE A 113 -14.04 -3.68 20.87
N ILE A 114 -13.37 -4.84 20.83
CA ILE A 114 -13.88 -6.08 21.46
C ILE A 114 -13.97 -5.88 22.98
N ALA A 115 -12.94 -5.31 23.62
CA ALA A 115 -12.94 -5.06 25.06
C ALA A 115 -13.98 -4.03 25.51
N ALA A 116 -14.38 -3.10 24.64
CA ALA A 116 -15.39 -2.07 24.94
C ALA A 116 -16.84 -2.57 24.79
N THR A 117 -17.06 -3.77 24.26
CA THR A 117 -18.39 -4.36 24.09
C THR A 117 -18.69 -5.32 25.25
N PRO A 118 -19.74 -5.08 26.08
CA PRO A 118 -20.05 -5.86 27.28
C PRO A 118 -20.39 -7.33 27.03
#